data_AF-X0VCR5-F1
#
_entry.id   AF-X0VCR5-F1
#
_cell.length_a   1.000
_cell.length_b   1.000
_cell.length_c   1.000
_cell.angle_alpha   90.00
_cell.angle_beta   90.00
_cell.angle_gamma   90.00
#
_symmetry.space_group_name_H-M   'P 1'
#
loop_
_entity.id
_entity.type
_entity.pdbx_description
1 polymer ?
#
loop_
_entity_poly.entity_id
_entity_poly.type
_entity_poly.pdbx_seq_one_letter_code
_entity_poly.pdbx_strand_id
1 'polypeptide(L)'
;ALEMTRLIVLAALLFAVPAQAVVNIDWVTVGDAGNSCETQTQGCFGAVSDEYRIDKYEVTNAQYTEFLNAVAATDTNLLYNPNMGSGFGGITRSGSSGSFSYSTIAGREDMPVNYVSWYDSLRFANWLHNSQPTGAQDTTTTEDGAYDMSLGSSVVRESGATVYLTSEDEWYKAAYYKGGGTSAGYWDYPAVSDAQTSCTAPGATANTANCSGGTGELTDGGSYTGSASPNGTFDQGGNVWEWNEALISGSNPGIRGGGFGNGATYLATS
;
A
#
# COMPACT_ATOMS: atom_id res chain seq x y z
N ALA A 1 -63.61 12.75 38.43
CA ALA A 1 -62.15 12.75 38.25
C ALA A 1 -61.84 11.70 37.20
N LEU A 2 -61.47 12.12 35.99
CA LEU A 2 -61.15 11.24 34.86
C LEU A 2 -59.66 11.49 34.57
N GLU A 3 -58.79 10.53 34.92
CA GLU A 3 -57.36 10.63 34.61
C GLU A 3 -57.12 10.21 33.16
N MET A 4 -56.64 11.17 32.35
CA MET A 4 -56.11 10.93 31.01
C MET A 4 -54.65 10.48 31.13
N THR A 5 -54.39 9.19 30.97
CA THR A 5 -53.03 8.67 30.80
C THR A 5 -52.53 9.02 29.39
N ARG A 6 -51.56 9.93 29.30
CA ARG A 6 -50.86 10.26 28.04
C ARG A 6 -49.83 9.17 27.74
N LEU A 7 -50.01 8.45 26.63
CA LEU A 7 -48.98 7.62 26.03
C LEU A 7 -47.97 8.54 25.31
N ILE A 8 -46.73 8.57 25.79
CA ILE A 8 -45.60 9.17 25.07
C ILE A 8 -44.91 8.05 24.31
N VAL A 9 -45.00 8.05 22.98
CA VAL A 9 -44.25 7.15 22.11
C VAL A 9 -42.90 7.80 21.84
N LEU A 10 -41.83 7.27 22.46
CA LEU A 10 -40.45 7.61 22.09
C LEU A 10 -40.12 6.89 20.78
N ALA A 11 -40.02 7.64 19.68
CA ALA A 11 -39.46 7.13 18.44
C ALA A 11 -37.92 7.13 18.57
N ALA A 12 -37.33 5.94 18.74
CA ALA A 12 -35.88 5.78 18.66
C ALA A 12 -35.46 5.89 17.18
N LEU A 13 -34.83 6.99 16.82
CA LEU A 13 -34.11 7.13 15.55
C LEU A 13 -32.87 6.24 15.62
N LEU A 14 -32.98 5.04 15.06
CA LEU A 14 -31.83 4.18 14.75
C LEU A 14 -31.06 4.86 13.60
N PHE A 15 -29.99 5.57 13.92
CA PHE A 15 -28.99 5.94 12.93
C PHE A 15 -28.31 4.65 12.49
N ALA A 16 -28.57 4.21 11.26
CA ALA A 16 -27.79 3.15 10.64
C ALA A 16 -26.38 3.70 10.42
N VAL A 17 -25.45 3.32 11.31
CA VAL A 17 -24.02 3.56 11.07
C VAL A 17 -23.63 2.62 9.93
N PRO A 18 -23.06 3.11 8.82
CA PRO A 18 -22.56 2.22 7.78
C PRO A 18 -21.57 1.24 8.41
N ALA A 19 -21.78 -0.05 8.19
CA ALA A 19 -20.84 -1.07 8.62
C ALA A 19 -19.57 -0.94 7.76
N GLN A 20 -18.42 -0.67 8.38
CA GLN A 20 -17.14 -0.69 7.68
C GLN A 20 -16.78 -2.14 7.31
N ALA A 21 -16.22 -2.31 6.12
CA ALA A 21 -15.71 -3.60 5.71
C ALA A 21 -14.31 -3.80 6.31
N VAL A 22 -14.04 -5.02 6.79
CA VAL A 22 -12.68 -5.39 7.18
C VAL A 22 -11.82 -5.41 5.92
N VAL A 23 -10.76 -4.60 5.91
CA VAL A 23 -9.72 -4.62 4.88
C VAL A 23 -8.96 -5.93 5.00
N ASN A 24 -9.05 -6.74 3.94
CA ASN A 24 -8.22 -7.92 3.79
C ASN A 24 -7.09 -7.60 2.81
N ILE A 25 -5.88 -7.96 3.21
CA ILE A 25 -4.69 -7.89 2.37
C ILE A 25 -4.39 -9.30 1.87
N ASP A 26 -4.11 -9.42 0.57
CA ASP A 26 -3.86 -10.71 -0.06
C ASP A 26 -2.35 -10.98 -0.02
N TRP A 27 -1.91 -11.76 0.94
CA TRP A 27 -0.47 -11.90 1.25
C TRP A 27 0.18 -13.09 0.53
N VAL A 28 1.31 -12.86 -0.16
CA VAL A 28 2.19 -13.92 -0.67
C VAL A 28 3.39 -14.15 0.26
N THR A 29 3.96 -15.36 0.23
CA THR A 29 5.11 -15.73 1.07
C THR A 29 6.40 -15.60 0.27
N VAL A 30 7.39 -14.91 0.83
CA VAL A 30 8.74 -14.81 0.27
C VAL A 30 9.68 -15.68 1.10
N GLY A 31 10.05 -16.83 0.54
CA GLY A 31 10.86 -17.86 1.20
C GLY A 31 12.36 -17.64 1.14
N ASP A 32 13.13 -18.73 1.24
CA ASP A 32 14.61 -18.73 1.16
C ASP A 32 15.27 -17.74 2.13
N ALA A 33 14.89 -17.84 3.41
CA ALA A 33 15.52 -17.13 4.51
C ALA A 33 17.06 -17.30 4.51
N GLY A 34 17.80 -16.22 4.75
CA GLY A 34 19.26 -16.21 4.71
C GLY A 34 19.86 -16.17 3.29
N ASN A 35 19.11 -15.69 2.30
CA ASN A 35 19.62 -15.52 0.95
C ASN A 35 20.71 -14.43 0.86
N SER A 36 21.64 -14.62 -0.07
CA SER A 36 22.67 -13.63 -0.38
C SER A 36 22.06 -12.41 -1.08
N CYS A 37 22.56 -11.22 -0.77
CA CYS A 37 22.19 -10.01 -1.51
C CYS A 37 22.83 -9.98 -2.90
N GLU A 38 22.24 -9.19 -3.80
CA GLU A 38 22.84 -8.79 -5.07
C GLU A 38 23.76 -7.61 -4.88
N THR A 39 25.01 -7.71 -5.34
CA THR A 39 25.95 -6.60 -5.31
C THR A 39 25.74 -5.71 -6.53
N GLN A 40 25.35 -4.46 -6.28
CA GLN A 40 25.26 -3.40 -7.27
C GLN A 40 26.27 -2.28 -6.99
N THR A 41 26.34 -1.30 -7.88
CA THR A 41 27.23 -0.13 -7.69
C THR A 41 26.82 0.74 -6.51
N GLN A 42 25.54 0.73 -6.14
CA GLN A 42 24.93 1.55 -5.11
C GLN A 42 24.92 0.87 -3.73
N GLY A 43 25.13 -0.45 -3.67
CA GLY A 43 25.01 -1.21 -2.43
C GLY A 43 24.79 -2.71 -2.67
N CYS A 44 24.47 -3.42 -1.60
CA CYS A 44 24.03 -4.81 -1.67
C CYS A 44 22.56 -4.86 -1.28
N PHE A 45 21.72 -5.52 -2.08
CA PHE A 45 20.26 -5.53 -1.90
C PHE A 45 19.67 -6.93 -1.90
N GLY A 46 18.59 -7.13 -1.14
CA GLY A 46 17.79 -8.35 -1.15
C GLY A 46 18.17 -9.40 -0.12
N ALA A 47 19.18 -9.19 0.74
CA ALA A 47 19.51 -10.15 1.79
C ALA A 47 18.48 -10.06 2.93
N VAL A 48 17.72 -11.13 3.14
CA VAL A 48 16.71 -11.18 4.21
C VAL A 48 16.95 -12.41 5.07
N SER A 49 17.05 -12.23 6.39
CA SER A 49 17.34 -13.30 7.35
C SER A 49 16.19 -14.27 7.56
N ASP A 50 14.96 -13.82 7.32
CA ASP A 50 13.74 -14.53 7.68
C ASP A 50 12.80 -14.68 6.48
N GLU A 51 11.90 -15.66 6.58
CA GLU A 51 10.72 -15.73 5.70
C GLU A 51 9.71 -14.68 6.16
N TYR A 52 9.08 -14.01 5.20
CA TYR A 52 8.07 -12.98 5.46
C TYR A 52 6.95 -13.07 4.44
N ARG A 53 5.91 -12.28 4.68
CA ARG A 53 4.81 -12.10 3.75
C ARG A 53 4.75 -10.67 3.29
N ILE A 54 4.38 -10.48 2.03
CA ILE A 54 4.23 -9.18 1.39
C ILE A 54 2.89 -9.14 0.67
N ASP A 55 2.31 -7.95 0.55
CA ASP A 55 1.08 -7.77 -0.22
C ASP A 55 1.32 -8.23 -1.66
N LYS A 56 0.34 -8.94 -2.20
CA LYS A 56 0.40 -9.48 -3.56
C LYS A 56 0.24 -8.37 -4.60
N TYR A 57 -0.48 -7.32 -4.24
CA TYR A 57 -0.79 -6.16 -5.06
C TYR A 57 -0.46 -4.89 -4.29
N GLU A 58 -0.41 -3.75 -4.96
CA GLU A 58 -0.38 -2.46 -4.29
C GLU A 58 -1.69 -2.21 -3.52
N VAL A 59 -1.63 -1.46 -2.41
CA VAL A 59 -2.83 -1.08 -1.64
C VAL A 59 -3.80 -0.31 -2.53
N THR A 60 -5.04 -0.77 -2.59
CA THR A 60 -6.07 -0.22 -3.50
C THR A 60 -6.74 1.04 -2.95
N ASN A 61 -7.38 1.81 -3.84
CA ASN A 61 -8.23 2.93 -3.44
C ASN A 61 -9.39 2.47 -2.53
N ALA A 62 -9.95 1.29 -2.76
CA ALA A 62 -11.00 0.73 -1.91
C ALA A 62 -10.51 0.47 -0.48
N GLN A 63 -9.36 -0.19 -0.32
CA GLN A 63 -8.78 -0.47 1.00
C GLN A 63 -8.40 0.81 1.74
N TYR A 64 -7.79 1.79 1.04
CA TYR A 64 -7.45 3.07 1.66
C TYR A 64 -8.69 3.93 1.96
N THR A 65 -9.77 3.80 1.19
CA THR A 65 -11.06 4.45 1.48
C THR A 65 -11.67 3.95 2.79
N GLU A 66 -11.61 2.64 3.07
CA GLU A 66 -12.06 2.08 4.35
C GLU A 66 -11.24 2.64 5.52
N PHE A 67 -9.91 2.72 5.35
CA PHE A 67 -9.03 3.35 6.34
C PHE A 67 -9.43 4.82 6.60
N LEU A 68 -9.60 5.63 5.56
CA LEU A 68 -10.00 7.03 5.71
C LEU A 68 -11.36 7.15 6.41
N ASN A 69 -12.34 6.33 6.05
CA ASN A 69 -13.64 6.31 6.73
C ASN A 69 -13.55 5.87 8.20
N ALA A 70 -12.53 5.08 8.58
CA ALA A 70 -12.35 4.61 9.94
C ALA A 70 -11.78 5.68 10.88
N VAL A 71 -10.84 6.49 10.37
CA VAL A 71 -10.03 7.36 11.23
C VAL A 71 -10.05 8.85 10.86
N ALA A 72 -10.50 9.20 9.65
CA ALA A 72 -10.32 10.54 9.09
C ALA A 72 -11.60 11.39 9.07
N ALA A 73 -12.56 11.18 9.99
CA ALA A 73 -13.73 12.06 10.10
C ALA A 73 -13.34 13.54 10.34
N THR A 74 -12.29 13.77 11.13
CA THR A 74 -11.65 15.09 11.32
C THR A 74 -10.46 15.29 10.37
N ASP A 75 -9.76 14.21 10.06
CA ASP A 75 -8.53 14.15 9.25
C ASP A 75 -7.38 15.04 9.79
N THR A 76 -7.07 14.89 11.08
CA THR A 76 -6.08 15.70 11.80
C THR A 76 -4.69 15.66 11.17
N ASN A 77 -4.28 14.50 10.66
CA ASN A 77 -2.98 14.24 10.05
C ASN A 77 -2.99 14.33 8.53
N LEU A 78 -4.09 14.80 7.92
CA LEU A 78 -4.20 15.01 6.46
C LEU A 78 -3.94 13.75 5.62
N LEU A 79 -4.45 12.60 6.09
CA LEU A 79 -4.34 11.31 5.41
C LEU A 79 -4.97 11.33 4.01
N TYR A 80 -5.94 12.23 3.79
CA TYR A 80 -6.49 12.49 2.48
C TYR A 80 -5.83 13.71 1.83
N ASN A 81 -5.19 13.47 0.69
CA ASN A 81 -4.73 14.52 -0.21
C ASN A 81 -5.87 14.89 -1.19
N PRO A 82 -6.22 16.19 -1.38
CA PRO A 82 -7.23 16.60 -2.37
C PRO A 82 -6.99 16.07 -3.79
N ASN A 83 -5.73 15.80 -4.18
CA ASN A 83 -5.41 15.22 -5.46
C ASN A 83 -5.90 13.77 -5.61
N MET A 84 -6.17 13.04 -4.54
CA MET A 84 -6.82 11.72 -4.60
C MET A 84 -8.20 11.79 -5.29
N GLY A 85 -8.88 12.94 -5.24
CA GLY A 85 -10.18 13.15 -5.88
C GLY A 85 -10.12 13.66 -7.31
N SER A 86 -8.94 13.68 -7.94
CA SER A 86 -8.72 14.27 -9.27
C SER A 86 -7.57 13.59 -10.02
N GLY A 87 -7.42 13.89 -11.32
CA GLY A 87 -6.28 13.39 -12.10
C GLY A 87 -6.22 11.86 -12.10
N PHE A 88 -5.11 11.30 -11.59
CA PHE A 88 -4.88 9.87 -11.47
C PHE A 88 -5.34 9.27 -10.12
N GLY A 89 -5.99 10.06 -9.26
CA GLY A 89 -6.48 9.59 -7.96
C GLY A 89 -7.75 8.77 -8.07
N GLY A 90 -8.12 8.06 -7.00
CA GLY A 90 -9.30 7.19 -6.98
C GLY A 90 -10.24 7.40 -5.81
N ILE A 91 -10.10 8.47 -5.01
CA ILE A 91 -10.89 8.67 -3.77
C ILE A 91 -11.43 10.10 -3.71
N THR A 92 -12.73 10.25 -3.50
CA THR A 92 -13.39 11.54 -3.24
C THR A 92 -13.68 11.72 -1.76
N ARG A 93 -13.65 12.97 -1.28
CA ARG A 93 -14.06 13.35 0.07
C ARG A 93 -15.27 14.27 0.03
N SER A 94 -16.22 14.04 0.93
CA SER A 94 -17.39 14.91 1.16
C SER A 94 -17.57 15.23 2.64
N GLY A 95 -18.41 16.23 2.96
CA GLY A 95 -18.64 16.69 4.32
C GLY A 95 -17.63 17.75 4.79
N SER A 96 -17.51 17.88 6.10
CA SER A 96 -16.61 18.83 6.76
C SER A 96 -15.85 18.16 7.90
N SER A 97 -14.75 18.75 8.36
CA SER A 97 -13.97 18.25 9.50
C SER A 97 -14.88 17.92 10.70
N GLY A 98 -14.69 16.73 11.26
CA GLY A 98 -15.54 16.10 12.27
C GLY A 98 -16.63 15.20 11.68
N SER A 99 -16.78 15.17 10.35
CA SER A 99 -17.83 14.45 9.62
C SER A 99 -17.44 14.13 8.17
N PHE A 100 -16.15 14.14 7.83
CA PHE A 100 -15.72 13.75 6.49
C PHE A 100 -16.12 12.30 6.21
N SER A 101 -16.50 12.06 4.96
CA SER A 101 -16.72 10.73 4.41
C SER A 101 -16.01 10.60 3.08
N TYR A 102 -15.60 9.38 2.77
CA TYR A 102 -14.75 9.06 1.64
C TYR A 102 -15.41 7.99 0.78
N SER A 103 -15.24 8.11 -0.53
CA SER A 103 -15.80 7.15 -1.49
C SER A 103 -14.88 7.02 -2.69
N THR A 104 -14.73 5.81 -3.19
CA THR A 104 -13.97 5.54 -4.41
C THR A 104 -14.59 6.23 -5.62
N ILE A 105 -13.74 6.62 -6.57
CA ILE A 105 -14.17 7.02 -7.91
C ILE A 105 -14.53 5.74 -8.68
N ALA A 106 -15.72 5.71 -9.28
CA ALA A 106 -16.22 4.54 -9.99
C ALA A 106 -15.25 4.06 -11.08
N GLY A 107 -14.87 2.79 -11.04
CA GLY A 107 -13.92 2.16 -11.96
C GLY A 107 -12.45 2.32 -11.56
N ARG A 108 -12.16 2.78 -10.34
CA ARG A 108 -10.80 2.93 -9.79
C ARG A 108 -10.63 2.25 -8.43
N GLU A 109 -11.61 1.46 -8.02
CA GLU A 109 -11.66 0.78 -6.73
C GLU A 109 -10.41 -0.08 -6.51
N ASP A 110 -10.03 -0.85 -7.54
CA ASP A 110 -8.94 -1.83 -7.52
C ASP A 110 -7.61 -1.28 -8.09
N MET A 111 -7.58 0.00 -8.49
CA MET A 111 -6.34 0.71 -8.81
C MET A 111 -5.59 1.07 -7.52
N PRO A 112 -4.25 1.18 -7.55
CA PRO A 112 -3.49 1.55 -6.36
C PRO A 112 -3.85 2.94 -5.87
N VAL A 113 -3.88 3.11 -4.55
CA VAL A 113 -3.94 4.43 -3.95
C VAL A 113 -2.66 5.20 -4.26
N ASN A 114 -2.79 6.48 -4.57
CA ASN A 114 -1.69 7.39 -4.82
C ASN A 114 -1.88 8.71 -4.07
N TYR A 115 -0.90 9.61 -4.19
CA TYR A 115 -0.83 10.85 -3.40
C TYR A 115 -0.76 10.63 -1.89
N VAL A 116 -0.22 9.47 -1.48
CA VAL A 116 0.10 9.12 -0.09
C VAL A 116 1.54 9.50 0.23
N SER A 117 1.74 10.14 1.38
CA SER A 117 3.09 10.34 1.90
C SER A 117 3.63 9.06 2.55
N TRP A 118 4.93 9.04 2.81
CA TRP A 118 5.54 7.95 3.57
C TRP A 118 4.90 7.79 4.96
N TYR A 119 4.65 8.90 5.66
CA TYR A 119 4.00 8.87 6.97
C TYR A 119 2.54 8.40 6.92
N ASP A 120 1.81 8.66 5.83
CA ASP A 120 0.46 8.13 5.65
C ASP A 120 0.49 6.60 5.52
N SER A 121 1.52 6.09 4.83
CA SER A 121 1.75 4.65 4.66
C SER A 121 2.07 3.97 6.00
N LEU A 122 2.89 4.60 6.86
CA LEU A 122 3.14 4.12 8.23
C LEU A 122 1.86 4.09 9.09
N ARG A 123 1.03 5.13 8.99
CA ARG A 123 -0.26 5.20 9.71
C ARG A 123 -1.25 4.15 9.23
N PHE A 124 -1.28 3.85 7.94
CA PHE A 124 -2.08 2.75 7.40
C PHE A 124 -1.60 1.40 7.93
N ALA A 125 -0.28 1.18 8.00
CA ALA A 125 0.30 -0.02 8.59
C ALA A 125 -0.02 -0.15 10.09
N ASN A 126 0.08 0.94 10.87
CA ASN A 126 -0.36 0.99 12.27
C ASN A 126 -1.83 0.59 12.41
N TRP A 127 -2.71 1.14 11.57
CA TRP A 127 -4.13 0.83 11.61
C TRP A 127 -4.41 -0.66 11.33
N LEU A 128 -3.74 -1.25 10.34
CA LEU A 128 -3.83 -2.68 10.07
C LEU A 128 -3.28 -3.52 11.24
N HIS A 129 -2.12 -3.15 11.79
CA HIS A 129 -1.50 -3.79 12.95
C HIS A 129 -2.43 -3.79 14.17
N ASN A 130 -3.12 -2.67 14.40
CA ASN A 130 -4.07 -2.46 15.49
C ASN A 130 -5.43 -3.15 15.26
N SER A 131 -5.56 -3.98 14.23
CA SER A 131 -6.81 -4.67 13.87
C SER A 131 -7.93 -3.73 13.44
N GLN A 132 -7.56 -2.66 12.72
CA GLN A 132 -8.47 -1.77 11.98
C GLN A 132 -9.53 -1.05 12.83
N PRO A 133 -9.16 -0.41 13.95
CA PRO A 133 -10.12 0.26 14.81
C PRO A 133 -10.72 1.51 14.13
N THR A 134 -11.96 1.82 14.47
CA THR A 134 -12.62 3.10 14.14
C THR A 134 -12.40 4.07 15.29
N GLY A 135 -11.94 5.29 15.03
CA GLY A 135 -11.68 6.25 16.11
C GLY A 135 -10.98 7.52 15.65
N ALA A 136 -10.55 8.32 16.62
CA ALA A 136 -9.68 9.45 16.33
C ALA A 136 -8.29 8.94 15.90
N GLN A 137 -7.53 9.75 15.16
CA GLN A 137 -6.13 9.50 14.83
C GLN A 137 -5.27 9.72 16.10
N ASP A 138 -5.15 8.67 16.92
CA ASP A 138 -4.41 8.65 18.17
C ASP A 138 -3.63 7.34 18.33
N THR A 139 -3.02 7.12 19.49
CA THR A 139 -2.17 5.94 19.77
C THR A 139 -2.94 4.62 19.76
N THR A 140 -4.28 4.63 19.73
CA THR A 140 -5.08 3.41 19.64
C THR A 140 -5.45 3.06 18.21
N THR A 141 -5.19 3.95 17.24
CA THR A 141 -5.54 3.75 15.83
C THR A 141 -4.33 3.87 14.90
N THR A 142 -3.74 5.06 14.75
CA THR A 142 -2.75 5.38 13.72
C THR A 142 -1.43 5.89 14.27
N GLU A 143 -1.40 6.44 15.49
CA GLU A 143 -0.20 7.13 16.00
C GLU A 143 0.76 6.22 16.78
N ASP A 144 0.37 4.97 17.04
CA ASP A 144 1.22 3.94 17.66
C ASP A 144 0.79 2.54 17.18
N GLY A 145 1.68 1.54 17.31
CA GLY A 145 1.46 0.17 16.87
C GLY A 145 2.73 -0.45 16.27
N ALA A 146 2.78 -0.54 14.94
CA ALA A 146 4.00 -0.93 14.23
C ALA A 146 5.06 0.18 14.23
N TYR A 147 4.65 1.43 14.43
CA TYR A 147 5.46 2.64 14.39
C TYR A 147 4.96 3.65 15.44
N ASP A 148 5.85 4.12 16.32
CA ASP A 148 5.56 5.28 17.19
C ASP A 148 5.70 6.58 16.38
N MET A 149 4.56 7.17 16.00
CA MET A 149 4.52 8.36 15.16
C MET A 149 4.99 9.63 15.91
N SER A 150 5.08 9.59 17.24
CA SER A 150 5.59 10.71 18.04
C SER A 150 7.09 10.96 17.83
N LEU A 151 7.81 9.95 17.32
CA LEU A 151 9.23 10.05 16.98
C LEU A 151 9.50 10.89 15.73
N GLY A 152 8.47 11.20 14.93
CA GLY A 152 8.59 12.01 13.72
C GLY A 152 9.62 11.44 12.75
N SER A 153 10.65 12.22 12.41
CA SER A 153 11.71 11.78 11.50
C SER A 153 12.60 10.66 12.05
N SER A 154 12.48 10.31 13.33
CA SER A 154 13.19 9.20 13.96
C SER A 154 12.33 7.95 14.09
N VAL A 155 11.13 7.94 13.51
CA VAL A 155 10.25 6.77 13.50
C VAL A 155 10.94 5.58 12.85
N VAL A 156 10.82 4.42 13.50
CA VAL A 156 11.34 3.14 13.05
C VAL A 156 10.31 2.07 13.40
N ARG A 157 10.40 0.91 12.74
CA ARG A 157 9.55 -0.24 13.04
C ARG A 157 9.76 -0.70 14.48
N GLU A 158 8.67 -0.83 15.23
CA GLU A 158 8.65 -1.35 16.59
C GLU A 158 8.81 -2.87 16.61
N SER A 159 9.40 -3.37 17.71
CA SER A 159 9.51 -4.81 17.93
C SER A 159 8.12 -5.44 18.11
N GLY A 160 7.84 -6.50 17.35
CA GLY A 160 6.54 -7.18 17.41
C GLY A 160 5.50 -6.63 16.44
N ALA A 161 5.86 -5.67 15.57
CA ALA A 161 5.03 -5.26 14.45
C ALA A 161 4.63 -6.48 13.59
N THR A 162 3.36 -6.55 13.22
CA THR A 162 2.79 -7.66 12.42
C THR A 162 2.39 -7.23 11.01
N VAL A 163 2.21 -5.94 10.79
CA VAL A 163 2.00 -5.30 9.49
C VAL A 163 2.84 -4.04 9.47
N TYR A 164 3.65 -3.88 8.42
CA TYR A 164 4.65 -2.81 8.29
C TYR A 164 5.03 -2.64 6.82
N LEU A 165 5.63 -1.50 6.48
CA LEU A 165 6.28 -1.30 5.18
C LEU A 165 7.50 -2.21 5.09
N THR A 166 7.77 -2.76 3.91
CA THR A 166 8.98 -3.54 3.66
C THR A 166 10.23 -2.69 3.91
N SER A 167 11.32 -3.32 4.33
CA SER A 167 12.66 -2.78 4.14
C SER A 167 13.03 -2.77 2.65
N GLU A 168 14.13 -2.08 2.31
CA GLU A 168 14.68 -2.12 0.95
C GLU A 168 15.01 -3.55 0.51
N ASP A 169 15.59 -4.36 1.39
CA ASP A 169 15.97 -5.75 1.10
C ASP A 169 14.73 -6.65 0.95
N GLU A 170 13.72 -6.47 1.80
CA GLU A 170 12.45 -7.20 1.69
C GLU A 170 11.73 -6.85 0.37
N TRP A 171 11.70 -5.58 -0.01
CA TRP A 171 11.08 -5.19 -1.29
C TRP A 171 11.84 -5.78 -2.48
N TYR A 172 13.18 -5.62 -2.47
CA TYR A 172 14.06 -6.06 -3.55
C TYR A 172 14.01 -7.58 -3.76
N LYS A 173 14.05 -8.35 -2.67
CA LYS A 173 13.99 -9.81 -2.74
C LYS A 173 12.66 -10.27 -3.33
N ALA A 174 11.55 -9.68 -2.90
CA ALA A 174 10.23 -10.03 -3.41
C ALA A 174 10.14 -9.83 -4.93
N ALA A 175 10.72 -8.73 -5.45
CA ALA A 175 10.69 -8.38 -6.86
C ALA A 175 11.58 -9.24 -7.74
N TYR A 176 12.82 -9.47 -7.32
CA TYR A 176 13.85 -9.91 -8.26
C TYR A 176 14.44 -11.29 -7.95
N TYR A 177 14.31 -11.79 -6.72
CA TYR A 177 15.02 -13.01 -6.31
C TYR A 177 14.53 -14.25 -7.06
N LYS A 178 15.43 -15.00 -7.70
CA LYS A 178 15.04 -16.15 -8.56
C LYS A 178 14.42 -17.31 -7.78
N GLY A 179 14.70 -17.40 -6.48
CA GLY A 179 14.22 -18.47 -5.59
C GLY A 179 14.87 -19.83 -5.85
N GLY A 180 14.61 -20.78 -4.95
CA GLY A 180 15.11 -22.16 -5.06
C GLY A 180 16.41 -22.42 -4.30
N GLY A 181 16.72 -21.59 -3.30
CA GLY A 181 17.87 -21.75 -2.39
C GLY A 181 18.69 -20.48 -2.24
N THR A 182 19.46 -20.35 -1.16
CA THR A 182 20.06 -19.09 -0.65
C THR A 182 21.03 -18.34 -1.58
N SER A 183 21.39 -18.90 -2.74
CA SER A 183 22.32 -18.29 -3.71
C SER A 183 21.77 -18.31 -5.15
N ALA A 184 20.44 -18.27 -5.30
CA ALA A 184 19.78 -18.32 -6.61
C ALA A 184 20.04 -17.11 -7.53
N GLY A 185 20.51 -15.98 -6.97
CA GLY A 185 20.67 -14.73 -7.70
C GLY A 185 19.34 -14.00 -7.93
N TYR A 186 19.38 -12.99 -8.80
CA TYR A 186 18.27 -12.06 -9.04
C TYR A 186 18.10 -11.81 -10.54
N TRP A 187 16.87 -11.53 -10.96
CA TRP A 187 16.54 -11.09 -12.31
C TRP A 187 16.72 -9.58 -12.43
N ASP A 188 17.10 -9.07 -13.62
CA ASP A 188 17.21 -7.63 -13.83
C ASP A 188 15.84 -6.91 -13.77
N TYR A 189 14.75 -7.62 -14.09
CA TYR A 189 13.37 -7.09 -14.11
C TYR A 189 12.42 -8.00 -13.32
N PRO A 190 11.35 -7.44 -12.73
CA PRO A 190 10.56 -8.15 -11.73
C PRO A 190 9.75 -9.29 -12.34
N ALA A 191 9.39 -9.21 -13.63
CA ALA A 191 8.61 -10.24 -14.33
C ALA A 191 9.46 -11.42 -14.84
N VAL A 192 10.34 -11.95 -13.98
CA VAL A 192 11.15 -13.16 -14.22
C VAL A 192 11.99 -13.06 -15.51
N SER A 193 12.69 -11.94 -15.69
CA SER A 193 13.39 -11.64 -16.95
C SER A 193 14.65 -10.81 -16.73
N ASP A 194 15.72 -11.15 -17.45
CA ASP A 194 16.91 -10.28 -17.59
C ASP A 194 16.75 -9.31 -18.80
N ALA A 195 15.74 -9.53 -19.64
CA ALA A 195 15.41 -8.62 -20.73
C ALA A 195 14.49 -7.49 -20.24
N GLN A 196 14.69 -6.30 -20.78
CA GLN A 196 13.90 -5.11 -20.43
C GLN A 196 12.40 -5.33 -20.59
N THR A 197 11.66 -4.94 -19.55
CA THR A 197 10.20 -4.96 -19.52
C THR A 197 9.59 -4.10 -20.63
N SER A 198 8.57 -4.62 -21.27
CA SER A 198 7.83 -3.90 -22.31
C SER A 198 6.66 -3.11 -21.73
N CYS A 199 6.59 -1.82 -22.02
CA CYS A 199 5.47 -0.97 -21.61
C CYS A 199 4.29 -1.17 -22.56
N THR A 200 3.28 -1.93 -22.14
CA THR A 200 2.10 -2.26 -22.98
C THR A 200 0.82 -2.20 -22.16
N ALA A 201 -0.32 -2.34 -22.84
CA ALA A 201 -1.60 -2.55 -22.17
C ALA A 201 -1.59 -3.85 -21.34
N PRO A 202 -2.43 -3.94 -20.28
CA PRO A 202 -2.57 -5.14 -19.46
C PRO A 202 -2.94 -6.40 -20.25
N GLY A 203 -2.53 -7.56 -19.73
CA GLY A 203 -2.85 -8.84 -20.34
C GLY A 203 -1.96 -9.98 -19.87
N ALA A 204 -2.02 -11.10 -20.60
CA ALA A 204 -1.27 -12.33 -20.29
C ALA A 204 0.13 -12.38 -20.91
N THR A 205 0.56 -11.32 -21.61
CA THR A 205 1.89 -11.25 -22.20
C THR A 205 2.92 -11.10 -21.07
N ALA A 206 3.89 -12.02 -21.01
CA ALA A 206 4.95 -11.98 -20.01
C ALA A 206 5.87 -10.76 -20.18
N ASN A 207 6.50 -10.36 -19.09
CA ASN A 207 7.45 -9.24 -19.02
C ASN A 207 6.89 -7.93 -19.61
N THR A 208 5.64 -7.64 -19.25
CA THR A 208 4.96 -6.37 -19.56
C THR A 208 4.52 -5.66 -18.29
N ALA A 209 4.46 -4.34 -18.33
CA ALA A 209 4.09 -3.50 -17.20
C ALA A 209 3.36 -2.22 -17.64
N ASN A 210 2.70 -1.57 -16.68
CA ASN A 210 2.17 -0.22 -16.85
C ASN A 210 3.31 0.79 -16.68
N CYS A 211 3.87 1.26 -17.80
CA CYS A 211 4.97 2.24 -17.81
C CYS A 211 4.94 3.11 -19.08
N SER A 212 5.81 4.13 -19.14
CA SER A 212 5.95 5.11 -20.23
C SER A 212 4.66 5.84 -20.64
N GLY A 213 3.66 5.88 -19.75
CA GLY A 213 2.33 6.44 -20.01
C GLY A 213 1.51 5.65 -21.02
N GLY A 214 1.86 4.39 -21.31
CA GLY A 214 1.31 3.61 -22.41
C GLY A 214 -0.20 3.34 -22.32
N THR A 215 -0.74 3.26 -21.11
CA THR A 215 -2.19 3.09 -20.82
C THR A 215 -2.92 4.43 -20.67
N GLY A 216 -2.19 5.51 -20.38
CA GLY A 216 -2.74 6.83 -20.04
C GLY A 216 -3.28 6.98 -18.61
N GLU A 217 -3.27 5.90 -17.81
CA GLU A 217 -3.81 5.89 -16.43
C GLU A 217 -3.14 4.77 -15.58
N LEU A 218 -3.43 4.73 -14.29
CA LEU A 218 -3.15 3.56 -13.46
C LEU A 218 -4.02 2.38 -13.89
N THR A 219 -3.59 1.18 -13.50
CA THR A 219 -4.29 -0.07 -13.81
C THR A 219 -4.63 -0.80 -12.53
N ASP A 220 -5.69 -1.61 -12.58
CA ASP A 220 -6.04 -2.50 -11.47
C ASP A 220 -4.87 -3.42 -11.13
N GLY A 221 -4.65 -3.65 -9.83
CA GLY A 221 -3.62 -4.57 -9.35
C GLY A 221 -3.77 -5.96 -9.97
N GLY A 222 -2.69 -6.51 -10.49
CA GLY A 222 -2.66 -7.84 -11.10
C GLY A 222 -3.19 -7.92 -12.52
N SER A 223 -3.51 -6.80 -13.16
CA SER A 223 -4.01 -6.77 -14.54
C SER A 223 -2.97 -7.28 -15.57
N TYR A 224 -1.67 -7.20 -15.24
CA TYR A 224 -0.57 -7.82 -15.98
C TYR A 224 -0.38 -9.29 -15.60
N THR A 225 -1.40 -10.10 -15.86
CA THR A 225 -1.49 -11.52 -15.45
C THR A 225 -0.32 -12.43 -15.89
N GLY A 226 0.43 -12.04 -16.92
CA GLY A 226 1.63 -12.76 -17.38
C GLY A 226 2.94 -12.34 -16.70
N SER A 227 2.91 -11.33 -15.83
CA SER A 227 4.10 -10.62 -15.33
C SER A 227 4.25 -10.68 -13.81
N ALA A 228 3.74 -11.73 -13.17
CA ALA A 228 4.00 -11.97 -11.75
C ALA A 228 5.51 -12.06 -11.48
N SER A 229 5.93 -11.61 -10.30
CA SER A 229 7.30 -11.79 -9.83
C SER A 229 7.62 -13.25 -9.53
N PRO A 230 8.90 -13.62 -9.32
CA PRO A 230 9.26 -14.96 -8.87
C PRO A 230 8.53 -15.39 -7.59
N ASN A 231 8.15 -14.43 -6.74
CA ASN A 231 7.49 -14.67 -5.45
C ASN A 231 5.96 -14.44 -5.51
N GLY A 232 5.41 -14.22 -6.71
CA GLY A 232 3.96 -14.13 -6.94
C GLY A 232 3.33 -12.78 -6.61
N THR A 233 4.14 -11.75 -6.35
CA THR A 233 3.68 -10.34 -6.32
C THR A 233 3.44 -9.84 -7.75
N PHE A 234 2.60 -8.81 -7.89
CA PHE A 234 2.34 -8.13 -9.16
C PHE A 234 2.73 -6.67 -9.05
N ASP A 235 2.93 -6.04 -10.21
CA ASP A 235 3.08 -4.58 -10.36
C ASP A 235 4.27 -3.94 -9.63
N GLN A 236 5.17 -4.74 -9.03
CA GLN A 236 6.46 -4.27 -8.49
C GLN A 236 7.37 -3.59 -9.53
N GLY A 237 7.01 -3.65 -10.81
CA GLY A 237 7.56 -2.77 -11.82
C GLY A 237 6.43 -2.00 -12.52
N GLY A 238 6.40 -0.69 -12.38
CA GLY A 238 5.43 0.18 -13.04
C GLY A 238 4.28 0.60 -12.10
N ASN A 239 3.13 0.97 -12.69
CA ASN A 239 1.92 1.43 -12.00
C ASN A 239 2.16 2.59 -11.02
N VAL A 240 2.45 2.36 -9.72
CA VAL A 240 2.92 3.39 -8.80
C VAL A 240 4.26 3.05 -8.16
N TRP A 241 4.99 4.09 -7.79
CA TRP A 241 6.18 3.92 -6.96
C TRP A 241 5.79 3.45 -5.56
N GLU A 242 6.53 2.48 -5.01
CA GLU A 242 6.21 1.85 -3.72
C GLU A 242 7.17 2.31 -2.62
N TRP A 243 6.61 2.86 -1.53
CA TRP A 243 7.38 3.28 -0.35
C TRP A 243 7.93 2.09 0.43
N ASN A 244 9.15 2.23 0.95
CA ASN A 244 9.77 1.28 1.86
C ASN A 244 10.46 2.00 3.04
N GLU A 245 11.01 1.25 3.99
CA GLU A 245 11.59 1.79 5.23
C GLU A 245 13.03 2.32 5.09
N ALA A 246 13.68 2.18 3.94
CA ALA A 246 15.03 2.71 3.81
C ALA A 246 15.06 4.24 3.97
N LEU A 247 16.17 4.74 4.52
CA LEU A 247 16.45 6.17 4.64
C LEU A 247 17.67 6.50 3.78
N ILE A 248 17.42 6.87 2.53
CA ILE A 248 18.45 7.26 1.56
C ILE A 248 19.12 8.55 2.04
N SER A 249 20.45 8.50 2.17
CA SER A 249 21.26 9.56 2.80
C SER A 249 20.82 9.93 4.22
N GLY A 250 20.21 8.99 4.95
CA GLY A 250 19.83 9.12 6.36
C GLY A 250 18.53 9.87 6.63
N SER A 251 17.79 10.33 5.61
CA SER A 251 16.55 11.09 5.84
C SER A 251 15.47 10.98 4.77
N ASN A 252 15.78 10.50 3.56
CA ASN A 252 14.78 10.41 2.49
C ASN A 252 14.21 8.99 2.44
N PRO A 253 12.89 8.79 2.59
CA PRO A 253 12.31 7.47 2.51
C PRO A 253 12.60 6.79 1.17
N GLY A 254 12.88 5.49 1.21
CA GLY A 254 13.15 4.66 0.06
C GLY A 254 11.90 4.43 -0.77
N ILE A 255 12.06 4.41 -2.08
CA ILE A 255 10.97 4.18 -3.02
C ILE A 255 11.46 3.35 -4.20
N ARG A 256 10.67 2.39 -4.66
CA ARG A 256 11.08 1.39 -5.66
C ARG A 256 10.00 1.12 -6.73
N GLY A 257 10.39 0.40 -7.77
CA GLY A 257 9.50 -0.16 -8.79
C GLY A 257 9.24 0.71 -10.03
N GLY A 258 9.49 2.02 -9.96
CA GLY A 258 9.04 2.91 -11.03
C GLY A 258 7.54 3.22 -10.90
N GLY A 259 7.02 4.06 -11.79
CA GLY A 259 5.59 4.30 -11.90
C GLY A 259 5.16 4.36 -13.36
N PHE A 260 3.85 4.46 -13.60
CA PHE A 260 3.28 4.39 -14.94
C PHE A 260 3.85 5.45 -15.90
N GLY A 261 4.26 6.62 -15.40
CA GLY A 261 4.88 7.68 -16.19
C GLY A 261 6.37 7.49 -16.48
N ASN A 262 7.03 6.53 -15.84
CA ASN A 262 8.46 6.29 -15.98
C ASN A 262 8.77 5.32 -17.13
N GLY A 263 9.96 5.48 -17.73
CA GLY A 263 10.43 4.55 -18.77
C GLY A 263 10.75 3.16 -18.21
N ALA A 264 10.83 2.17 -19.10
CA ALA A 264 11.08 0.78 -18.71
C ALA A 264 12.36 0.58 -17.86
N THR A 265 13.36 1.44 -18.02
CA THR A 265 14.63 1.41 -17.27
C THR A 265 14.46 1.66 -15.77
N TYR A 266 13.38 2.30 -15.33
CA TYR A 266 13.14 2.57 -13.90
C TYR A 266 12.57 1.37 -13.13
N LEU A 267 12.17 0.31 -13.83
CA LEU A 267 11.65 -0.93 -13.23
C LEU A 267 12.78 -1.93 -12.94
N ALA A 268 13.97 -1.68 -13.48
CA ALA A 268 15.12 -2.56 -13.35
C ALA A 268 15.69 -2.54 -11.93
N THR A 269 16.46 -3.57 -11.60
CA THR A 269 17.26 -3.62 -10.39
C THR A 269 18.26 -2.46 -10.28
N SER A 270 18.83 -2.01 -11.41
CA SER A 270 19.92 -1.04 -11.53
C SER A 270 19.75 -0.02 -12.66
#